data_AF-A0A5E4DCB3-F1
#
_entry.id   AF-A0A5E4DCB3-F1
#
_cell.length_a   1.000
_cell.length_b   1.000
_cell.length_c   1.000
_cell.angle_alpha   90.00
_cell.angle_beta   90.00
_cell.angle_gamma   90.00
#
_symmetry.space_group_name_H-M   'P 1'
#
loop_
_entity.id
_entity.type
_entity.pdbx_description
1 polymer ?
#
loop_
_entity_poly.entity_id
_entity_poly.type
_entity_poly.pdbx_seq_one_letter_code
_entity_poly.pdbx_strand_id
1 'polypeptide(L)'
;MVARQPLPQKVVSRDGCGSVGPCLVTPVHLAEWSVFLTVAAPCPQVTNEVIPVLSYSYLVVLVPVFLLTDYLRYKPVLVLQGLSYVSVWLLLLLGHSVLHMQLMEVCYSVTMAARIAYSSYIFSLVHPARYQRMASYSRTAVLLGVFTSSVLGQLLVTVGRMSFSMLNYISLAFLNFSLVLALFLRRPKRSLFFNRSAPARGASPSELDQMHPAPDQPVRGKLGRALGACRDSFLAHMLWELVGSARRPQLRLWSLWWVSNSAGYYLIVYYVHVLWNEVCPTASSTQVYNGAADAASTLLGAITSFAAGFVNIRWALWSKVVIASILAVQAGLVFLMTSTQDIWLCYAAFVLFRGAYQFLVPIAT
;
A
#
# COMPACT_ATOMS: atom_id res chain seq x y z
N MET A 1 61.27 -30.94 4.33
CA MET A 1 60.03 -31.28 5.07
C MET A 1 59.32 -29.99 5.46
N VAL A 2 58.30 -29.57 4.71
CA VAL A 2 57.05 -28.92 5.19
C VAL A 2 56.08 -29.04 4.02
N ALA A 3 54.97 -29.75 4.24
CA ALA A 3 53.97 -30.09 3.24
C ALA A 3 53.00 -28.93 2.98
N ARG A 4 52.63 -28.71 1.71
CA ARG A 4 51.45 -27.92 1.32
C ARG A 4 50.22 -28.80 1.51
N GLN A 5 49.33 -28.44 2.44
CA GLN A 5 47.98 -28.98 2.52
C GLN A 5 47.04 -28.21 1.56
N PRO A 6 46.18 -28.88 0.79
CA PRO A 6 45.13 -28.25 0.00
C PRO A 6 43.89 -27.92 0.85
N LEU A 7 43.19 -26.84 0.50
CA LEU A 7 41.94 -26.41 1.15
C LEU A 7 40.85 -27.50 1.06
N PRO A 8 40.03 -27.69 2.11
CA PRO A 8 38.85 -28.55 2.02
C PRO A 8 37.74 -27.87 1.21
N GLN A 9 37.32 -28.52 0.12
CA GLN A 9 36.05 -28.26 -0.55
C GLN A 9 34.90 -28.48 0.45
N LYS A 10 34.23 -27.40 0.84
CA LYS A 10 33.00 -27.47 1.62
C LYS A 10 31.87 -27.92 0.68
N VAL A 11 31.54 -29.20 0.73
CA VAL A 11 30.34 -29.80 0.13
C VAL A 11 29.12 -29.05 0.68
N VAL A 12 28.38 -28.38 -0.20
CA VAL A 12 27.10 -27.74 0.11
C VAL A 12 26.05 -28.85 0.23
N SER A 13 25.81 -29.34 1.44
CA SER A 13 24.65 -30.19 1.73
C SER A 13 23.36 -29.39 1.61
N ARG A 14 22.40 -29.95 0.87
CA ARG A 14 21.07 -29.40 0.53
C ARG A 14 20.04 -29.47 1.67
N ASP A 15 20.40 -29.96 2.86
CA ASP A 15 19.43 -30.34 3.91
C ASP A 15 19.45 -29.42 5.15
N GLY A 16 19.68 -28.12 4.95
CA GLY A 16 19.79 -27.13 6.02
C GLY A 16 18.55 -26.27 6.29
N CYS A 17 17.41 -26.52 5.65
CA CYS A 17 16.18 -25.78 5.94
C CYS A 17 15.42 -26.47 7.07
N GLY A 18 15.90 -26.27 8.30
CA GLY A 18 15.26 -26.73 9.52
C GLY A 18 13.82 -26.23 9.66
N SER A 19 12.98 -27.10 10.21
CA SER A 19 11.54 -26.92 10.46
C SER A 19 11.20 -25.52 10.98
N VAL A 20 10.34 -24.81 10.23
CA VAL A 20 9.83 -23.48 10.56
C VAL A 20 9.02 -23.54 11.86
N GLY A 21 9.51 -22.88 12.90
CA GLY A 21 8.71 -22.53 14.06
C GLY A 21 7.68 -21.46 13.68
N PRO A 22 6.41 -21.56 14.09
CA PRO A 22 5.38 -20.71 13.51
C PRO A 22 5.20 -19.43 14.32
N CYS A 23 5.72 -18.31 13.81
CA CYS A 23 5.35 -16.97 14.28
C CYS A 23 4.32 -16.38 13.32
N LEU A 24 3.20 -15.97 13.89
CA LEU A 24 2.00 -15.62 13.17
C LEU A 24 1.99 -14.16 12.75
N VAL A 25 1.79 -13.91 11.45
CA VAL A 25 1.63 -12.57 10.89
C VAL A 25 0.42 -12.56 9.95
N THR A 26 -0.47 -11.61 10.16
CA THR A 26 -1.74 -11.40 9.45
C THR A 26 -1.61 -10.31 8.39
N PRO A 27 -2.59 -10.19 7.47
CA PRO A 27 -2.25 -9.88 6.09
C PRO A 27 -2.74 -8.51 5.59
N VAL A 28 -2.25 -7.40 6.16
CA VAL A 28 -2.59 -6.07 5.59
C VAL A 28 -1.38 -5.16 5.34
N HIS A 29 -0.18 -5.59 5.75
CA HIS A 29 1.08 -5.05 5.23
C HIS A 29 1.84 -6.17 4.55
N LEU A 30 1.49 -6.49 3.30
CA LEU A 30 2.27 -7.47 2.53
C LEU A 30 3.67 -6.93 2.15
N ALA A 31 3.92 -5.62 2.29
CA ALA A 31 5.28 -5.07 2.34
C ALA A 31 6.05 -5.56 3.58
N GLU A 32 5.39 -5.63 4.74
CA GLU A 32 5.95 -6.23 5.97
C GLU A 32 6.04 -7.76 5.83
N TRP A 33 5.21 -8.44 5.01
CA TRP A 33 5.38 -9.87 4.68
C TRP A 33 6.64 -10.18 3.88
N SER A 34 6.95 -9.41 2.82
CA SER A 34 8.18 -9.62 2.04
C SER A 34 9.43 -9.47 2.92
N VAL A 35 9.37 -8.58 3.91
CA VAL A 35 10.44 -8.38 4.91
C VAL A 35 10.42 -9.37 6.05
N PHE A 36 9.25 -9.82 6.51
CA PHE A 36 9.15 -10.92 7.46
C PHE A 36 9.69 -12.22 6.87
N LEU A 37 9.46 -12.48 5.57
CA LEU A 37 10.12 -13.55 4.81
C LEU A 37 11.65 -13.37 4.78
N THR A 38 12.16 -12.14 4.70
CA THR A 38 13.60 -11.85 4.68
C THR A 38 14.25 -12.05 6.05
N VAL A 39 13.56 -11.68 7.14
CA VAL A 39 14.07 -11.74 8.52
C VAL A 39 13.87 -13.12 9.15
N ALA A 40 12.76 -13.81 8.84
CA ALA A 40 12.46 -15.13 9.38
C ALA A 40 13.13 -16.28 8.60
N ALA A 41 13.50 -16.06 7.33
CA ALA A 41 14.19 -17.06 6.51
C ALA A 41 15.15 -16.39 5.51
N PRO A 42 16.44 -16.19 5.84
CA PRO A 42 17.45 -15.70 4.91
C PRO A 42 17.82 -16.81 3.91
N CYS A 43 16.86 -17.23 3.10
CA CYS A 43 17.13 -18.04 1.93
C CYS A 43 17.58 -17.08 0.82
N PRO A 44 18.85 -17.10 0.38
CA PRO A 44 19.35 -16.16 -0.63
C PRO A 44 18.54 -16.20 -1.92
N GLN A 45 17.89 -17.34 -2.20
CA GLN A 45 16.98 -17.52 -3.32
C GLN A 45 15.71 -16.66 -3.21
N VAL A 46 15.09 -16.54 -2.03
CA VAL A 46 13.88 -15.72 -1.84
C VAL A 46 14.23 -14.23 -1.94
N THR A 47 15.33 -13.83 -1.29
CA THR A 47 15.77 -12.43 -1.26
C THR A 47 16.18 -11.92 -2.65
N ASN A 48 16.88 -12.73 -3.44
CA ASN A 48 17.38 -12.29 -4.75
C ASN A 48 16.40 -12.51 -5.90
N GLU A 49 15.52 -13.51 -5.86
CA GLU A 49 14.67 -13.86 -7.01
C GLU A 49 13.20 -13.46 -6.85
N VAL A 50 12.70 -13.31 -5.61
CA VAL A 50 11.26 -13.07 -5.36
C VAL A 50 11.01 -11.62 -4.96
N ILE A 51 11.75 -11.11 -3.97
CA ILE A 51 11.57 -9.75 -3.45
C ILE A 51 11.70 -8.64 -4.52
N PRO A 52 12.70 -8.65 -5.44
CA PRO A 52 12.81 -7.58 -6.42
C PRO A 52 11.64 -7.55 -7.41
N VAL A 53 10.99 -8.69 -7.68
CA VAL A 53 9.88 -8.78 -8.65
C VAL A 53 8.72 -7.88 -8.25
N LEU A 54 8.41 -7.78 -6.96
CA LEU A 54 7.35 -6.90 -6.47
C LEU A 54 7.64 -5.44 -6.84
N SER A 55 8.84 -4.96 -6.51
CA SER A 55 9.24 -3.56 -6.70
C SER A 55 9.28 -3.18 -8.18
N TYR A 56 9.87 -4.02 -9.03
CA TYR A 56 9.94 -3.76 -10.47
C TYR A 56 8.57 -3.86 -11.14
N SER A 57 7.78 -4.89 -10.82
CA SER A 57 6.44 -5.03 -11.42
C SER A 57 5.51 -3.91 -10.96
N TYR A 58 5.61 -3.48 -9.70
CA TYR A 58 4.83 -2.36 -9.17
C TYR A 58 5.10 -1.05 -9.92
N LEU A 59 6.36 -0.71 -10.21
CA LEU A 59 6.71 0.49 -11.00
C LEU A 59 6.10 0.45 -12.41
N VAL A 60 6.13 -0.71 -13.06
CA VAL A 60 5.59 -0.89 -14.41
C VAL A 60 4.06 -0.85 -14.41
N VAL A 61 3.42 -1.45 -13.41
CA VAL A 61 1.96 -1.59 -13.31
C VAL A 61 1.27 -0.32 -12.78
N LEU A 62 1.99 0.54 -12.07
CA LEU A 62 1.45 1.78 -11.52
C LEU A 62 0.87 2.70 -12.61
N VAL A 63 1.63 2.94 -13.69
CA VAL A 63 1.22 3.80 -14.81
C VAL A 63 -0.06 3.30 -15.50
N PRO A 64 -0.14 2.04 -15.96
CA PRO A 64 -1.34 1.55 -16.62
C PRO A 64 -2.54 1.50 -15.68
N VAL A 65 -2.38 1.11 -14.41
CA VAL A 65 -3.51 1.11 -13.45
C VAL A 65 -4.01 2.52 -13.16
N PHE A 66 -3.11 3.51 -13.06
CA PHE A 66 -3.47 4.92 -12.89
C PHE A 66 -4.24 5.46 -14.12
N LEU A 67 -3.77 5.18 -15.33
CA LEU A 67 -4.50 5.54 -16.55
C LEU A 67 -5.85 4.81 -16.64
N LEU A 68 -5.90 3.55 -16.19
CA LEU A 68 -7.11 2.74 -16.16
C LEU A 68 -8.14 3.31 -15.19
N THR A 69 -7.74 3.85 -14.03
CA THR A 69 -8.67 4.51 -13.09
C THR A 69 -9.34 5.73 -13.71
N ASP A 70 -8.56 6.54 -14.43
CA ASP A 70 -9.08 7.75 -15.05
C ASP A 70 -10.01 7.41 -16.22
N TYR A 71 -9.70 6.33 -16.96
CA TYR A 71 -10.47 5.89 -18.12
C TYR A 71 -11.74 5.07 -17.80
N LEU A 72 -11.62 3.99 -17.01
CA LEU A 72 -12.70 3.01 -16.80
C LEU A 72 -13.67 3.37 -15.66
N ARG A 73 -13.47 4.52 -15.01
CA ARG A 73 -14.12 4.87 -13.74
C ARG A 73 -13.71 3.88 -12.62
N TYR A 74 -13.99 4.23 -11.38
CA TYR A 74 -13.41 3.53 -10.22
C TYR A 74 -13.88 2.07 -9.99
N LYS A 75 -15.06 1.67 -10.50
CA LYS A 75 -15.64 0.35 -10.17
C LYS A 75 -14.84 -0.82 -10.77
N PRO A 76 -14.44 -0.80 -12.05
CA PRO A 76 -13.53 -1.79 -12.62
C PRO A 76 -12.19 -1.89 -11.88
N VAL A 77 -11.64 -0.79 -11.38
CA VAL A 77 -10.37 -0.81 -10.64
C VAL A 77 -10.53 -1.47 -9.27
N LEU A 78 -11.65 -1.22 -8.58
CA LEU A 78 -11.95 -1.91 -7.32
C LEU A 78 -12.15 -3.42 -7.52
N VAL A 79 -12.80 -3.82 -8.61
CA VAL A 79 -12.97 -5.25 -8.95
C VAL A 79 -11.64 -5.88 -9.36
N LEU A 80 -10.81 -5.18 -10.14
CA LEU A 80 -9.47 -5.61 -10.52
C LEU A 80 -8.61 -5.84 -9.28
N GLN A 81 -8.65 -4.91 -8.31
CA GLN A 81 -7.96 -5.04 -7.03
C GLN A 81 -8.42 -6.27 -6.25
N GLY A 82 -9.72 -6.50 -6.15
CA GLY A 82 -10.25 -7.67 -5.43
C GLY A 82 -9.86 -8.98 -6.11
N LEU A 83 -9.95 -9.05 -7.44
CA LEU A 83 -9.59 -10.24 -8.23
C LEU A 83 -8.08 -10.55 -8.14
N SER A 84 -7.23 -9.52 -8.22
CA SER A 84 -5.78 -9.68 -8.07
C SER A 84 -5.43 -10.18 -6.68
N TYR A 85 -6.12 -9.71 -5.64
CA TYR A 85 -5.88 -10.14 -4.27
C TYR A 85 -6.34 -11.58 -3.98
N VAL A 86 -7.48 -12.01 -4.54
CA VAL A 86 -7.89 -13.42 -4.52
C VAL A 86 -6.84 -14.29 -5.24
N SER A 87 -6.32 -13.83 -6.38
CA SER A 87 -5.29 -14.54 -7.14
C SER A 87 -4.00 -14.73 -6.33
N VAL A 88 -3.57 -13.71 -5.56
CA VAL A 88 -2.43 -13.81 -4.63
C VAL A 88 -2.63 -14.94 -3.62
N TRP A 89 -3.79 -15.03 -2.97
CA TRP A 89 -4.06 -16.07 -1.97
C TRP A 89 -4.17 -17.47 -2.58
N LEU A 90 -4.74 -17.59 -3.78
CA LEU A 90 -4.78 -18.87 -4.49
C LEU A 90 -3.36 -19.34 -4.86
N LEU A 91 -2.51 -18.43 -5.34
CA LEU A 91 -1.10 -18.74 -5.63
C LEU A 91 -0.31 -19.05 -4.36
N LEU A 92 -0.64 -18.43 -3.24
CA LEU A 92 -0.02 -18.74 -1.94
C LEU A 92 -0.40 -20.13 -1.43
N LEU A 93 -1.64 -20.57 -1.67
CA LEU A 93 -2.13 -21.90 -1.26
C LEU A 93 -1.67 -23.03 -2.19
N LEU A 94 -1.59 -22.77 -3.50
CA LEU A 94 -1.29 -23.77 -4.53
C LEU A 94 0.18 -23.74 -5.00
N GLY A 95 0.93 -22.72 -4.61
CA GLY A 95 2.27 -22.45 -5.11
C GLY A 95 3.33 -23.33 -4.46
N HIS A 96 3.89 -24.24 -5.24
CA HIS A 96 5.02 -25.09 -4.82
C HIS A 96 6.35 -24.73 -5.48
N SER A 97 6.36 -23.76 -6.41
CA SER A 97 7.57 -23.37 -7.14
C SER A 97 7.84 -21.87 -7.06
N VAL A 98 9.10 -21.50 -7.34
CA VAL A 98 9.57 -20.11 -7.35
C VAL A 98 8.77 -19.26 -8.35
N LEU A 99 8.41 -19.82 -9.51
CA LEU A 99 7.59 -19.12 -10.51
C LEU A 99 6.21 -18.74 -9.96
N HIS A 100 5.58 -19.60 -9.14
CA HIS A 100 4.31 -19.28 -8.50
C HIS A 100 4.47 -18.13 -7.49
N MET A 101 5.58 -18.11 -6.74
CA MET A 101 5.89 -17.00 -5.82
C MET A 101 6.17 -15.69 -6.56
N GLN A 102 6.90 -15.73 -7.68
CA GLN A 102 7.12 -14.54 -8.52
C GLN A 102 5.82 -14.02 -9.13
N LEU A 103 4.96 -14.91 -9.63
CA LEU A 103 3.65 -14.54 -10.18
C LEU A 103 2.74 -13.95 -9.09
N MET A 104 2.79 -14.50 -7.87
CA MET A 104 2.09 -13.96 -6.71
C MET A 104 2.50 -12.50 -6.45
N GLU A 105 3.81 -12.20 -6.48
CA GLU A 105 4.31 -10.82 -6.30
C GLU A 105 3.84 -9.88 -7.42
N VAL A 106 3.76 -10.36 -8.67
CA VAL A 106 3.19 -9.58 -9.78
C VAL A 106 1.69 -9.31 -9.56
N CYS A 107 0.90 -10.31 -9.15
CA CYS A 107 -0.52 -10.08 -8.83
C CYS A 107 -0.69 -9.13 -7.63
N TYR A 108 0.22 -9.21 -6.66
CA TYR A 108 0.20 -8.31 -5.52
C TYR A 108 0.55 -6.86 -5.91
N SER A 109 1.46 -6.65 -6.86
CA SER A 109 1.79 -5.31 -7.36
C SER A 109 0.60 -4.61 -8.03
N VAL A 110 -0.24 -5.35 -8.76
CA VAL A 110 -1.52 -4.87 -9.31
C VAL A 110 -2.46 -4.38 -8.20
N THR A 111 -2.56 -5.16 -7.12
CA THR A 111 -3.39 -4.81 -5.95
C THR A 111 -2.90 -3.50 -5.32
N MET A 112 -1.58 -3.37 -5.14
CA MET A 112 -0.95 -2.19 -4.55
C MET A 112 -1.18 -0.93 -5.39
N ALA A 113 -1.01 -1.04 -6.72
CA ALA A 113 -1.25 0.06 -7.65
C ALA A 113 -2.73 0.49 -7.64
N ALA A 114 -3.65 -0.46 -7.66
CA ALA A 114 -5.09 -0.20 -7.65
C ALA A 114 -5.55 0.48 -6.35
N ARG A 115 -4.96 0.10 -5.20
CA ARG A 115 -5.25 0.72 -3.90
C ARG A 115 -4.91 2.20 -3.86
N ILE A 116 -3.76 2.60 -4.42
CA ILE A 116 -3.35 4.01 -4.47
C ILE A 116 -4.28 4.80 -5.38
N ALA A 117 -4.57 4.26 -6.54
CA ALA A 117 -5.47 4.88 -7.50
C ALA A 117 -6.90 5.03 -6.93
N TYR A 118 -7.38 4.04 -6.17
CA TYR A 118 -8.65 4.11 -5.44
C TYR A 118 -8.67 5.22 -4.37
N SER A 119 -7.56 5.42 -3.64
CA SER A 119 -7.47 6.47 -2.63
C SER A 119 -7.66 7.88 -3.23
N SER A 120 -7.04 8.14 -4.39
CA SER A 120 -7.22 9.40 -5.13
C SER A 120 -8.67 9.61 -5.58
N TYR A 121 -9.36 8.53 -5.96
CA TYR A 121 -10.76 8.60 -6.38
C TYR A 121 -11.70 8.97 -5.23
N ILE A 122 -11.49 8.47 -4.01
CA ILE A 122 -12.34 8.84 -2.87
C ILE A 122 -12.36 10.36 -2.68
N PHE A 123 -11.21 11.03 -2.80
CA PHE A 123 -11.13 12.49 -2.67
C PHE A 123 -11.92 13.21 -3.76
N SER A 124 -11.97 12.65 -4.96
CA SER A 124 -12.71 13.24 -6.08
C SER A 124 -14.23 13.30 -5.86
N LEU A 125 -14.79 12.44 -5.00
CA LEU A 125 -16.22 12.39 -4.68
C LEU A 125 -16.65 13.30 -3.52
N VAL A 126 -15.69 13.78 -2.74
CA VAL A 126 -15.95 14.49 -1.48
C VAL A 126 -15.81 16.00 -1.73
N HIS A 127 -16.47 16.82 -0.91
CA HIS A 127 -16.20 18.26 -0.96
C HIS A 127 -14.86 18.58 -0.31
N PRO A 128 -14.06 19.54 -0.82
CA PRO A 128 -12.74 19.89 -0.27
C PRO A 128 -12.70 20.14 1.23
N ALA A 129 -13.78 20.69 1.81
CA ALA A 129 -13.92 20.91 3.25
C ALA A 129 -13.89 19.62 4.11
N ARG A 130 -14.03 18.44 3.50
CA ARG A 130 -14.07 17.14 4.19
C ARG A 130 -12.95 16.18 3.75
N TYR A 131 -11.97 16.63 2.97
CA TYR A 131 -10.86 15.77 2.49
C TYR A 131 -10.07 15.15 3.63
N GLN A 132 -9.62 15.98 4.57
CA GLN A 132 -8.87 15.55 5.75
C GLN A 132 -9.62 14.48 6.57
N ARG A 133 -10.93 14.65 6.77
CA ARG A 133 -11.79 13.67 7.47
C ARG A 133 -11.90 12.36 6.71
N MET A 134 -12.09 12.42 5.39
CA MET A 134 -12.21 11.21 4.58
C MET A 134 -10.87 10.45 4.50
N ALA A 135 -9.75 11.17 4.35
CA ALA A 135 -8.40 10.59 4.39
C ALA A 135 -8.16 9.87 5.72
N SER A 136 -8.54 10.51 6.82
CA SER A 136 -8.45 9.98 8.18
C SER A 136 -9.30 8.72 8.35
N TYR A 137 -10.59 8.74 8.00
CA TYR A 137 -11.46 7.56 8.10
C TYR A 137 -10.96 6.39 7.27
N SER A 138 -10.53 6.64 6.03
CA SER A 138 -10.01 5.59 5.16
C SER A 138 -8.77 4.92 5.76
N ARG A 139 -7.85 5.71 6.33
CA ARG A 139 -6.61 5.18 6.91
C ARG A 139 -6.84 4.48 8.24
N THR A 140 -7.66 5.07 9.11
CA THR A 140 -8.04 4.43 10.37
C THR A 140 -8.75 3.10 10.14
N ALA A 141 -9.64 3.01 9.14
CA ALA A 141 -10.29 1.74 8.78
C ALA A 141 -9.29 0.66 8.34
N VAL A 142 -8.29 1.02 7.53
CA VAL A 142 -7.22 0.09 7.13
C VAL A 142 -6.39 -0.35 8.33
N LEU A 143 -5.94 0.58 9.18
CA LEU A 143 -5.10 0.27 10.34
C LEU A 143 -5.86 -0.57 11.39
N LEU A 144 -7.13 -0.28 11.63
CA LEU A 144 -7.98 -1.13 12.47
C LEU A 144 -8.18 -2.51 11.86
N GLY A 145 -8.35 -2.60 10.53
CA GLY A 145 -8.39 -3.89 9.82
C GLY A 145 -7.11 -4.70 10.03
N VAL A 146 -5.93 -4.07 9.91
CA VAL A 146 -4.64 -4.69 10.22
C VAL A 146 -4.66 -5.22 11.65
N PHE A 147 -4.88 -4.32 12.62
CA PHE A 147 -4.83 -4.65 14.05
C PHE A 147 -5.80 -5.78 14.43
N THR A 148 -7.06 -5.70 14.00
CA THR A 148 -8.06 -6.73 14.27
C THR A 148 -7.70 -8.06 13.63
N SER A 149 -7.18 -8.05 12.40
CA SER A 149 -6.70 -9.27 11.75
C SER A 149 -5.51 -9.89 12.50
N SER A 150 -4.56 -9.08 12.97
CA SER A 150 -3.39 -9.49 13.79
C SER A 150 -3.78 -10.15 15.09
N VAL A 151 -4.62 -9.50 15.86
CA VAL A 151 -5.11 -10.05 17.13
C VAL A 151 -5.91 -11.32 16.88
N LEU A 152 -6.80 -11.33 15.88
CA LEU A 152 -7.61 -12.49 15.56
C LEU A 152 -6.74 -13.67 15.10
N GLY A 153 -5.76 -13.44 14.22
CA GLY A 153 -4.86 -14.50 13.79
C GLY A 153 -4.06 -15.07 14.96
N GLN A 154 -3.53 -14.22 15.85
CA GLN A 154 -2.75 -14.68 17.01
C GLN A 154 -3.62 -15.50 17.95
N LEU A 155 -4.85 -15.05 18.20
CA LEU A 155 -5.82 -15.79 19.01
C LEU A 155 -6.14 -17.16 18.39
N LEU A 156 -6.36 -17.22 17.07
CA LEU A 156 -6.74 -18.45 16.37
C LEU A 156 -5.64 -19.52 16.38
N VAL A 157 -4.36 -19.12 16.37
CA VAL A 157 -3.24 -20.09 16.45
C VAL A 157 -2.87 -20.43 17.88
N THR A 158 -2.86 -19.45 18.79
CA THR A 158 -2.47 -19.70 20.19
C THR A 158 -3.55 -20.43 20.98
N VAL A 159 -4.80 -19.95 20.91
CA VAL A 159 -5.94 -20.51 21.65
C VAL A 159 -6.66 -21.57 20.81
N GLY A 160 -6.90 -21.27 19.53
CA GLY A 160 -7.62 -22.17 18.63
C GLY A 160 -6.80 -23.34 18.08
N ARG A 161 -5.46 -23.33 18.28
CA ARG A 161 -4.50 -24.31 17.72
C ARG A 161 -4.72 -24.60 16.23
N MET A 162 -5.23 -23.63 15.47
CA MET A 162 -5.48 -23.81 14.05
C MET A 162 -4.16 -23.82 13.28
N SER A 163 -4.10 -24.67 12.24
CA SER A 163 -2.95 -24.70 11.33
C SER A 163 -2.92 -23.46 10.43
N PHE A 164 -1.73 -23.09 9.96
CA PHE A 164 -1.54 -21.96 9.04
C PHE A 164 -2.34 -22.11 7.73
N SER A 165 -2.49 -23.33 7.25
CA SER A 165 -3.31 -23.61 6.06
C SER A 165 -4.78 -23.24 6.29
N MET A 166 -5.36 -23.58 7.45
CA MET A 166 -6.74 -23.18 7.78
C MET A 166 -6.88 -21.66 7.88
N LEU A 167 -5.87 -20.98 8.44
CA LEU A 167 -5.86 -19.52 8.54
C LEU A 167 -5.85 -18.84 7.16
N ASN A 168 -5.11 -19.41 6.20
CA ASN A 168 -5.09 -18.95 4.82
C ASN A 168 -6.42 -19.19 4.10
N TYR A 169 -7.10 -20.32 4.35
CA TYR A 169 -8.45 -20.56 3.83
C TYR A 169 -9.50 -19.58 4.37
N ILE A 170 -9.45 -19.30 5.68
CA ILE A 170 -10.33 -18.29 6.31
C ILE A 170 -10.09 -16.92 5.68
N SER A 171 -8.82 -16.55 5.50
CA SER A 171 -8.46 -15.29 4.83
C SER A 171 -9.01 -15.24 3.40
N LEU A 172 -8.84 -16.31 2.62
CA LEU A 172 -9.40 -16.42 1.27
C LEU A 172 -10.93 -16.25 1.26
N ALA A 173 -11.65 -16.79 2.24
CA ALA A 173 -13.09 -16.60 2.36
C ALA A 173 -13.48 -15.13 2.59
N PHE A 174 -12.76 -14.42 3.47
CA PHE A 174 -12.96 -12.98 3.67
C PHE A 174 -12.65 -12.16 2.41
N LEU A 175 -11.62 -12.55 1.64
CA LEU A 175 -11.29 -11.87 0.38
C LEU A 175 -12.38 -12.05 -0.68
N ASN A 176 -12.90 -13.27 -0.83
CA ASN A 176 -14.01 -13.54 -1.74
C ASN A 176 -15.27 -12.78 -1.32
N PHE A 177 -15.58 -12.75 -0.02
CA PHE A 177 -16.68 -11.95 0.51
C PHE A 177 -16.52 -10.46 0.20
N SER A 178 -15.31 -9.91 0.40
CA SER A 178 -14.98 -8.52 0.06
C SER A 178 -15.14 -8.23 -1.43
N LEU A 179 -14.71 -9.14 -2.31
CA LEU A 179 -14.90 -9.04 -3.76
C LEU A 179 -16.39 -9.01 -4.13
N VAL A 180 -17.20 -9.89 -3.52
CA VAL A 180 -18.65 -9.92 -3.73
C VAL A 180 -19.29 -8.60 -3.28
N LEU A 181 -18.91 -8.09 -2.10
CA LEU A 181 -19.37 -6.79 -1.62
C LEU A 181 -18.98 -5.65 -2.58
N ALA A 182 -17.77 -5.70 -3.14
CA ALA A 182 -17.30 -4.73 -4.13
C ALA A 182 -18.15 -4.73 -5.41
N LEU A 183 -18.68 -5.88 -5.81
CA LEU A 183 -19.61 -5.99 -6.95
C LEU A 183 -20.97 -5.37 -6.65
N PHE A 184 -21.46 -5.51 -5.41
CA PHE A 184 -22.74 -4.94 -4.96
C PHE A 184 -22.71 -3.43 -4.70
N LEU A 185 -21.53 -2.82 -4.53
CA LEU A 185 -21.42 -1.35 -4.43
C LEU A 185 -22.08 -0.66 -5.63
N ARG A 186 -23.05 0.23 -5.34
CA ARG A 186 -23.81 0.94 -6.38
C ARG A 186 -22.88 1.75 -7.28
N ARG A 187 -23.08 1.63 -8.60
CA ARG A 187 -22.43 2.51 -9.60
C ARG A 187 -22.95 3.95 -9.38
N PRO A 188 -22.11 4.91 -8.99
CA PRO A 188 -22.47 6.31 -8.90
C PRO A 188 -22.67 6.79 -10.33
N LYS A 189 -23.81 7.44 -10.54
CA LYS A 189 -24.26 7.91 -11.84
C LYS A 189 -23.54 9.19 -12.29
N ARG A 190 -22.60 9.72 -11.50
CA ARG A 190 -21.87 10.95 -11.83
C ARG A 190 -20.38 10.66 -11.96
N SER A 191 -19.88 10.78 -13.20
CA SER A 191 -18.45 10.93 -13.48
C SER A 191 -18.00 12.33 -13.08
N LEU A 192 -16.74 12.47 -12.66
CA LEU A 192 -16.16 13.75 -12.24
C LEU A 192 -16.25 14.88 -13.27
N PHE A 193 -16.28 14.56 -14.57
CA PHE A 193 -16.24 15.55 -15.63
C PHE A 193 -17.48 15.57 -16.55
N PHE A 194 -18.20 14.45 -16.71
CA PHE A 194 -19.28 14.34 -17.73
C PHE A 194 -20.70 14.51 -17.20
N ASN A 195 -20.92 15.24 -16.12
CA ASN A 195 -22.28 15.65 -15.75
C ASN A 195 -22.34 17.12 -15.32
N ARG A 196 -21.97 18.02 -16.24
CA ARG A 196 -22.72 19.28 -16.37
C ARG A 196 -24.16 18.85 -16.58
N SER A 197 -24.97 18.98 -15.53
CA SER A 197 -26.41 18.77 -15.67
C SER A 197 -26.86 19.76 -16.73
N ALA A 198 -27.51 19.25 -17.78
CA ALA A 198 -28.28 20.08 -18.70
C ALA A 198 -29.07 21.11 -17.87
N PRO A 199 -29.09 22.40 -18.26
CA PRO A 199 -29.84 23.39 -17.53
C PRO A 199 -31.29 22.91 -17.44
N ALA A 200 -31.76 22.71 -16.21
CA ALA A 200 -33.18 22.60 -15.97
C ALA A 200 -33.82 23.86 -16.58
N ARG A 201 -34.83 23.62 -17.44
CA ARG A 201 -35.62 24.63 -18.14
C ARG A 201 -35.86 25.86 -17.25
N GLY A 202 -35.24 27.00 -17.59
CA GLY A 202 -35.53 28.29 -16.96
C GLY A 202 -34.39 29.28 -16.78
N ALA A 203 -33.12 28.94 -17.08
CA ALA A 203 -32.00 29.88 -16.93
C ALA A 203 -31.43 30.32 -18.30
N SER A 204 -31.25 31.64 -18.42
CA SER A 204 -30.73 32.40 -19.57
C SER A 204 -29.47 31.79 -20.23
N PRO A 205 -29.31 31.93 -21.57
CA PRO A 205 -28.25 31.26 -22.33
C PRO A 205 -26.87 31.79 -21.95
N SER A 206 -25.91 30.88 -21.73
CA SER A 206 -24.48 31.21 -21.65
C SER A 206 -23.85 31.09 -23.04
N GLU A 207 -23.00 32.06 -23.38
CA GLU A 207 -22.39 32.35 -24.69
C GLU A 207 -21.48 31.27 -25.32
N LEU A 208 -21.53 30.01 -24.88
CA LEU A 208 -20.73 28.93 -25.48
C LEU A 208 -21.53 27.99 -26.39
N ASP A 209 -22.84 28.24 -26.57
CA ASP A 209 -23.75 27.44 -27.40
C ASP A 209 -23.82 27.90 -28.87
N GLN A 210 -23.03 28.90 -29.28
CA GLN A 210 -23.05 29.44 -30.65
C GLN A 210 -22.03 28.83 -31.62
N MET A 211 -21.23 27.83 -31.23
CA MET A 211 -20.27 27.23 -32.15
C MET A 211 -20.55 25.74 -32.41
N HIS A 212 -21.33 25.56 -33.48
CA HIS A 212 -21.35 24.46 -34.45
C HIS A 212 -22.50 23.42 -34.34
N PRO A 213 -23.28 23.21 -35.42
CA PRO A 213 -24.37 22.24 -35.46
C PRO A 213 -23.84 20.82 -35.77
N ALA A 214 -24.57 19.81 -35.30
CA ALA A 214 -24.44 18.42 -35.72
C ALA A 214 -24.70 18.28 -37.24
N PRO A 215 -24.14 17.24 -37.91
CA PRO A 215 -25.00 16.08 -38.18
C PRO A 215 -24.31 14.69 -38.25
N ASP A 216 -25.13 13.68 -37.94
CA ASP A 216 -25.31 12.34 -38.51
C ASP A 216 -24.22 11.23 -38.53
N GLN A 217 -24.70 10.05 -38.12
CA GLN A 217 -24.04 8.73 -38.05
C GLN A 217 -24.06 8.04 -39.43
N PRO A 218 -23.06 7.20 -39.81
CA PRO A 218 -23.20 5.75 -39.59
C PRO A 218 -21.87 4.96 -39.41
N VAL A 219 -22.00 3.64 -39.22
CA VAL A 219 -21.00 2.54 -39.38
C VAL A 219 -20.36 1.96 -38.10
N ARG A 220 -21.10 1.00 -37.53
CA ARG A 220 -20.78 0.11 -36.40
C ARG A 220 -19.51 -0.75 -36.55
N GLY A 221 -18.89 -0.80 -37.73
CA GLY A 221 -17.60 -1.50 -37.99
C GLY A 221 -16.34 -0.61 -37.95
N LYS A 222 -16.48 0.70 -38.14
CA LYS A 222 -15.37 1.67 -38.01
C LYS A 222 -15.13 2.11 -36.56
N LEU A 223 -16.14 1.90 -35.69
CA LEU A 223 -16.08 2.25 -34.28
C LEU A 223 -14.94 1.53 -33.54
N GLY A 224 -14.66 0.26 -33.84
CA GLY A 224 -13.58 -0.50 -33.17
C GLY A 224 -12.16 -0.03 -33.54
N ARG A 225 -11.95 0.43 -34.78
CA ARG A 225 -10.65 0.92 -35.26
C ARG A 225 -10.44 2.40 -34.93
N ALA A 226 -11.52 3.20 -34.97
CA ALA A 226 -11.53 4.57 -34.47
C ALA A 226 -11.42 4.62 -32.94
N LEU A 227 -12.02 3.67 -32.20
CA LEU A 227 -11.79 3.51 -30.76
C LEU A 227 -10.32 3.22 -30.47
N GLY A 228 -9.61 2.43 -31.30
CA GLY A 228 -8.17 2.19 -31.14
C GLY A 228 -7.30 3.42 -31.39
N ALA A 229 -7.52 4.14 -32.50
CA ALA A 229 -6.75 5.34 -32.84
C ALA A 229 -7.08 6.55 -31.92
N CYS A 230 -8.34 6.68 -31.50
CA CYS A 230 -8.77 7.66 -30.50
C CYS A 230 -8.26 7.27 -29.10
N ARG A 231 -8.18 5.98 -28.77
CA ARG A 231 -7.61 5.48 -27.51
C ARG A 231 -6.13 5.78 -27.39
N ASP A 232 -5.35 5.59 -28.44
CA ASP A 232 -3.92 5.92 -28.41
C ASP A 232 -3.71 7.44 -28.34
N SER A 233 -4.56 8.22 -29.01
CA SER A 233 -4.56 9.69 -28.91
C SER A 233 -4.98 10.20 -27.54
N PHE A 234 -5.98 9.58 -26.91
CA PHE A 234 -6.47 9.94 -25.56
C PHE A 234 -5.48 9.55 -24.47
N LEU A 235 -4.90 8.36 -24.52
CA LEU A 235 -3.86 7.93 -23.57
C LEU A 235 -2.61 8.79 -23.72
N ALA A 236 -2.15 9.05 -24.94
CA ALA A 236 -1.03 9.95 -25.18
C ALA A 236 -1.31 11.38 -24.69
N HIS A 237 -2.54 11.87 -24.89
CA HIS A 237 -2.96 13.17 -24.38
C HIS A 237 -2.96 13.21 -22.84
N MET A 238 -3.51 12.18 -22.17
CA MET A 238 -3.50 12.08 -20.72
C MET A 238 -2.07 11.97 -20.15
N LEU A 239 -1.20 11.19 -20.78
CA LEU A 239 0.22 11.14 -20.43
C LEU A 239 0.89 12.50 -20.61
N TRP A 240 0.56 13.23 -21.68
CA TRP A 240 1.09 14.56 -21.93
C TRP A 240 0.61 15.58 -20.90
N GLU A 241 -0.67 15.56 -20.54
CA GLU A 241 -1.23 16.40 -19.47
C GLU A 241 -0.64 16.06 -18.09
N LEU A 242 -0.37 14.78 -17.82
CA LEU A 242 0.30 14.34 -16.59
C LEU A 242 1.73 14.89 -16.52
N VAL A 243 2.50 14.75 -17.61
CA VAL A 243 3.85 15.30 -17.73
C VAL A 243 3.84 16.83 -17.64
N GLY A 244 2.84 17.49 -18.25
CA GLY A 244 2.63 18.93 -18.15
C GLY A 244 2.32 19.37 -16.73
N SER A 245 1.47 18.63 -16.02
CA SER A 245 1.10 18.88 -14.62
C SER A 245 2.28 18.67 -13.66
N ALA A 246 3.12 17.66 -13.93
CA ALA A 246 4.37 17.41 -13.20
C ALA A 246 5.40 18.54 -13.34
N ARG A 247 5.22 19.50 -14.27
CA ARG A 247 6.07 20.69 -14.37
C ARG A 247 5.68 21.81 -13.40
N ARG A 248 4.53 21.72 -12.72
CA ARG A 248 4.12 22.72 -11.73
C ARG A 248 5.03 22.65 -10.48
N PRO A 249 5.64 23.78 -10.04
CA PRO A 249 6.64 23.76 -8.97
C PRO A 249 6.07 23.29 -7.63
N GLN A 250 4.82 23.64 -7.33
CA GLN A 250 4.15 23.19 -6.12
C GLN A 250 3.95 21.67 -6.12
N LEU A 251 3.53 21.08 -7.25
CA LEU A 251 3.34 19.63 -7.34
C LEU A 251 4.67 18.89 -7.21
N ARG A 252 5.74 19.40 -7.82
CA ARG A 252 7.09 18.82 -7.68
C ARG A 252 7.56 18.82 -6.23
N LEU A 253 7.37 19.92 -5.50
CA LEU A 253 7.77 20.02 -4.10
C LEU A 253 7.00 19.00 -3.25
N TRP A 254 5.68 18.91 -3.44
CA TRP A 254 4.85 17.92 -2.74
C TRP A 254 5.20 16.48 -3.12
N SER A 255 5.47 16.20 -4.39
CA SER A 255 5.91 14.86 -4.84
C SER A 255 7.27 14.50 -4.23
N LEU A 256 8.24 15.42 -4.23
CA LEU A 256 9.56 15.17 -3.64
C LEU A 256 9.45 14.91 -2.14
N TRP A 257 8.61 15.69 -1.45
CA TRP A 257 8.32 15.49 -0.03
C TRP A 257 7.69 14.11 0.23
N TRP A 258 6.68 13.73 -0.55
CA TRP A 258 6.04 12.41 -0.44
C TRP A 258 7.02 11.26 -0.70
N VAL A 259 7.85 11.37 -1.75
CA VAL A 259 8.86 10.35 -2.07
C VAL A 259 9.86 10.20 -0.91
N SER A 260 10.45 11.30 -0.44
CA SER A 260 11.43 11.26 0.65
C SER A 260 10.83 10.76 1.96
N ASN A 261 9.65 11.26 2.34
CA ASN A 261 8.98 10.89 3.59
C ASN A 261 8.53 9.42 3.57
N SER A 262 7.93 8.94 2.48
CA SER A 262 7.54 7.54 2.35
C SER A 262 8.74 6.62 2.26
N ALA A 263 9.79 6.98 1.52
CA ALA A 263 11.01 6.18 1.45
C ALA A 263 11.67 6.04 2.82
N GLY A 264 11.79 7.14 3.59
CA GLY A 264 12.32 7.11 4.95
C GLY A 264 11.48 6.24 5.88
N TYR A 265 10.15 6.39 5.83
CA TYR A 265 9.23 5.56 6.62
C TYR A 265 9.39 4.06 6.32
N TYR A 266 9.36 3.68 5.03
CA TYR A 266 9.49 2.28 4.65
C TYR A 266 10.86 1.72 5.02
N LEU A 267 11.94 2.49 4.85
CA LEU A 267 13.28 2.07 5.27
C LEU A 267 13.32 1.69 6.75
N ILE A 268 12.77 2.54 7.62
CA ILE A 268 12.76 2.28 9.07
C ILE A 268 11.93 1.05 9.40
N VAL A 269 10.71 0.96 8.86
CA VAL A 269 9.82 -0.21 9.07
C VAL A 269 10.48 -1.50 8.57
N TYR A 270 11.25 -1.45 7.49
CA TYR A 270 11.94 -2.63 6.95
C TYR A 270 13.11 -3.10 7.82
N TYR A 271 13.91 -2.17 8.34
CA TYR A 271 15.12 -2.53 9.09
C TYR A 271 14.91 -2.61 10.60
N VAL A 272 13.74 -2.21 11.13
CA VAL A 272 13.50 -2.19 12.58
C VAL A 272 13.61 -3.57 13.22
N HIS A 273 13.16 -4.63 12.54
CA HIS A 273 13.25 -6.00 13.07
C HIS A 273 14.70 -6.48 13.14
N VAL A 274 15.53 -6.09 12.18
CA VAL A 274 16.96 -6.38 12.20
C VAL A 274 17.60 -5.63 13.37
N LEU A 275 17.27 -4.34 13.54
CA LEU A 275 17.76 -3.54 14.67
C LEU A 275 17.39 -4.15 16.02
N TRP A 276 16.14 -4.60 16.21
CA TRP A 276 15.71 -5.25 17.46
C TRP A 276 16.48 -6.54 17.75
N ASN A 277 16.79 -7.33 16.72
CA ASN A 277 17.60 -8.55 16.87
C ASN A 277 19.06 -8.25 17.25
N GLU A 278 19.63 -7.15 16.75
CA GLU A 278 20.99 -6.71 17.13
C GLU A 278 21.01 -6.18 18.59
N VAL A 279 19.96 -5.47 19.01
CA VAL A 279 19.85 -4.94 20.39
C VAL A 279 19.57 -6.04 21.41
N CYS A 280 18.72 -7.02 21.06
CA CYS A 280 18.42 -8.17 21.91
C CYS A 280 18.44 -9.47 21.09
N PRO A 281 19.55 -10.22 21.09
CA PRO A 281 19.65 -11.46 20.34
C PRO A 281 18.61 -12.49 20.77
N THR A 282 17.86 -13.01 19.81
CA THR A 282 16.79 -14.01 19.97
C THR A 282 17.23 -15.30 20.66
N ALA A 283 18.54 -15.56 20.75
CA ALA A 283 19.12 -16.75 21.35
C ALA A 283 19.10 -16.76 22.89
N SER A 284 18.95 -15.60 23.54
CA SER A 284 19.11 -15.48 25.02
C SER A 284 17.82 -15.15 25.79
N SER A 285 16.76 -14.67 25.14
CA SER A 285 15.57 -14.15 25.83
C SER A 285 14.28 -14.80 25.33
N THR A 286 13.66 -15.59 26.19
CA THR A 286 12.40 -16.36 25.98
C THR A 286 11.14 -15.48 25.82
N GLN A 287 11.28 -14.16 25.65
CA GLN A 287 10.17 -13.21 25.55
C GLN A 287 10.45 -12.13 24.49
N VAL A 288 10.25 -12.52 23.23
CA VAL A 288 10.29 -11.57 22.10
C VAL A 288 8.89 -10.96 21.93
N TYR A 289 8.74 -9.69 22.29
CA TYR A 289 7.47 -8.93 22.19
C TYR A 289 7.33 -8.14 20.88
N ASN A 290 8.14 -8.44 19.85
CA ASN A 290 8.11 -7.74 18.55
C ASN A 290 6.68 -7.61 17.99
N GLY A 291 5.93 -8.71 17.98
CA GLY A 291 4.54 -8.69 17.49
C GLY A 291 3.60 -7.83 18.33
N ALA A 292 3.85 -7.68 19.63
CA ALA A 292 3.09 -6.78 20.50
C ALA A 292 3.45 -5.30 20.23
N ALA A 293 4.73 -4.99 19.99
CA ALA A 293 5.17 -3.65 19.58
C ALA A 293 4.57 -3.26 18.22
N ASP A 294 4.48 -4.19 17.27
CA ASP A 294 3.82 -3.98 15.98
C ASP A 294 2.31 -3.75 16.12
N ALA A 295 1.64 -4.52 16.97
CA ALA A 295 0.22 -4.35 17.26
C ALA A 295 -0.04 -2.99 17.92
N ALA A 296 0.76 -2.61 18.92
CA ALA A 296 0.67 -1.33 19.61
C ALA A 296 0.91 -0.15 18.67
N SER A 297 1.93 -0.24 17.81
CA SER A 297 2.24 0.80 16.82
C SER A 297 1.13 0.95 15.77
N THR A 298 0.50 -0.15 15.36
CA THR A 298 -0.64 -0.16 14.44
C THR A 298 -1.87 0.50 15.08
N LEU A 299 -2.17 0.14 16.33
CA LEU A 299 -3.29 0.71 17.08
C LEU A 299 -3.09 2.21 17.34
N LEU A 300 -1.90 2.61 17.79
CA LEU A 300 -1.58 4.02 17.96
C LEU A 300 -1.70 4.77 16.64
N GLY A 301 -1.20 4.20 15.54
CA GLY A 301 -1.37 4.77 14.20
C GLY A 301 -2.83 4.97 13.80
N ALA A 302 -3.71 4.03 14.15
CA ALA A 302 -5.15 4.15 13.88
C ALA A 302 -5.78 5.31 14.66
N ILE A 303 -5.41 5.44 15.94
CA ILE A 303 -5.87 6.52 16.84
C ILE A 303 -5.37 7.88 16.34
N THR A 304 -4.07 7.99 16.04
CA THR A 304 -3.50 9.27 15.60
C THR A 304 -4.00 9.67 14.22
N SER A 305 -4.12 8.73 13.27
CA SER A 305 -4.76 8.97 11.97
C SER A 305 -6.21 9.46 12.15
N PHE A 306 -6.97 8.88 13.09
CA PHE A 306 -8.33 9.30 13.36
C PHE A 306 -8.36 10.72 13.94
N ALA A 307 -7.55 10.98 14.96
CA ALA A 307 -7.42 12.29 15.60
C ALA A 307 -7.06 13.38 14.58
N ALA A 308 -6.13 13.09 13.66
CA ALA A 308 -5.74 14.00 12.59
C ALA A 308 -6.94 14.49 11.77
N GLY A 309 -8.00 13.69 11.59
CA GLY A 309 -9.20 14.09 10.85
C GLY A 309 -10.04 15.17 11.52
N PHE A 310 -9.92 15.35 12.84
CA PHE A 310 -10.73 16.29 13.63
C PHE A 310 -9.97 17.55 14.06
N VAL A 311 -8.66 17.60 13.80
CA VAL A 311 -7.82 18.77 14.12
C VAL A 311 -8.18 19.93 13.18
N ASN A 312 -8.85 20.93 13.74
CA ASN A 312 -9.18 22.18 13.05
C ASN A 312 -8.09 23.23 13.32
N ILE A 313 -7.01 23.18 12.54
CA ILE A 313 -5.95 24.20 12.58
C ILE A 313 -6.11 25.13 11.37
N ARG A 314 -5.71 26.41 11.51
CA ARG A 314 -5.54 27.32 10.36
C ARG A 314 -4.40 26.83 9.48
N TRP A 315 -4.68 25.84 8.64
CA TRP A 315 -3.69 25.09 7.85
C TRP A 315 -2.85 25.96 6.92
N ALA A 316 -3.42 27.05 6.40
CA ALA A 316 -2.70 28.01 5.57
C ALA A 316 -1.49 28.64 6.29
N LEU A 317 -1.56 28.80 7.62
CA LEU A 317 -0.50 29.43 8.41
C LEU A 317 0.40 28.41 9.11
N TRP A 318 -0.19 27.33 9.64
CA TRP A 318 0.50 26.43 10.55
C TRP A 318 0.98 25.11 9.94
N SER A 319 0.52 24.73 8.73
CA SER A 319 0.86 23.45 8.10
C SER A 319 2.37 23.21 8.02
N LYS A 320 3.14 24.20 7.57
CA LYS A 320 4.61 24.11 7.45
C LYS A 320 5.29 23.83 8.79
N VAL A 321 4.87 24.55 9.84
CA VAL A 321 5.43 24.40 11.19
C VAL A 321 5.07 23.04 11.78
N VAL A 322 3.82 22.61 11.62
CA VAL A 322 3.35 21.29 12.08
C VAL A 322 4.09 20.17 11.36
N ILE A 323 4.23 20.22 10.04
CA ILE A 323 4.97 19.22 9.26
C ILE A 323 6.44 19.20 9.70
N ALA A 324 7.10 20.35 9.81
CA ALA A 324 8.49 20.44 10.23
C ALA A 324 8.71 19.90 11.65
N SER A 325 7.81 20.23 12.58
CA SER A 325 7.86 19.74 13.95
C SER A 325 7.70 18.22 14.02
N ILE A 326 6.73 17.65 13.30
CA ILE A 326 6.53 16.19 13.27
C ILE A 326 7.74 15.48 12.66
N LEU A 327 8.30 16.01 11.57
CA LEU A 327 9.51 15.44 10.96
C LEU A 327 10.72 15.52 11.89
N ALA A 328 10.88 16.62 12.64
CA ALA A 328 11.95 16.76 13.64
C ALA A 328 11.78 15.74 14.77
N VAL A 329 10.54 15.53 15.25
CA VAL A 329 10.23 14.47 16.23
C VAL A 329 10.56 13.10 15.67
N GLN A 330 10.18 12.81 14.43
CA GLN A 330 10.50 11.54 13.78
C GLN A 330 12.01 11.31 13.66
N ALA A 331 12.78 12.32 13.24
CA ALA A 331 14.23 12.23 13.18
C ALA A 331 14.84 11.97 14.57
N GLY A 332 14.35 12.66 15.61
CA GLY A 332 14.78 12.44 16.99
C GLY A 332 14.47 11.02 17.50
N LEU A 333 13.30 10.48 17.17
CA LEU A 333 12.92 9.11 17.53
C LEU A 333 13.79 8.07 16.82
N VAL A 334 14.11 8.28 15.55
CA VAL A 334 15.03 7.39 14.81
C VAL A 334 16.42 7.43 15.41
N PHE A 335 16.94 8.62 15.71
CA PHE A 335 18.23 8.77 16.39
C PHE A 335 18.25 8.09 17.76
N LEU A 336 17.14 8.16 18.51
CA LEU A 336 16.98 7.46 19.78
C LEU A 336 17.08 5.94 19.56
N MET A 337 16.31 5.39 18.60
CA MET A 337 16.30 3.95 18.30
C MET A 337 17.70 3.41 17.94
N THR A 338 18.52 4.18 17.23
CA THR A 338 19.87 3.76 16.84
C THR A 338 20.91 3.92 17.95
N SER A 339 20.65 4.76 18.96
CA SER A 339 21.62 5.08 20.02
C SER A 339 21.39 4.26 21.29
N THR A 340 20.19 3.71 21.49
CA THR A 340 19.81 3.00 22.71
C THR A 340 20.13 1.51 22.63
N GLN A 341 20.62 0.94 23.73
CA GLN A 341 20.76 -0.52 23.90
C GLN A 341 19.58 -1.14 24.68
N ASP A 342 18.58 -0.35 25.06
CA ASP A 342 17.37 -0.81 25.73
C ASP A 342 16.26 -1.09 24.69
N ILE A 343 15.80 -2.35 24.67
CA ILE A 343 14.77 -2.81 23.74
C ILE A 343 13.39 -2.17 23.99
N TRP A 344 13.03 -1.87 25.25
CA TRP A 344 11.75 -1.24 25.60
C TRP A 344 11.69 0.20 25.11
N LEU A 345 12.82 0.92 25.26
CA LEU A 345 12.94 2.27 24.75
C LEU A 345 12.92 2.29 23.20
N CYS A 346 13.54 1.28 22.56
CA CYS A 346 13.47 1.10 21.12
C CYS A 346 12.05 0.81 20.63
N TYR A 347 11.29 -0.06 21.32
CA TYR A 347 9.88 -0.32 21.01
C TYR A 347 9.01 0.93 21.18
N ALA A 348 9.16 1.65 22.30
CA ALA A 348 8.41 2.87 22.54
C ALA A 348 8.69 3.93 21.47
N ALA A 349 9.95 4.11 21.10
CA ALA A 349 10.35 5.04 20.04
C ALA A 349 9.77 4.64 18.68
N PHE A 350 9.77 3.34 18.33
CA PHE A 350 9.14 2.84 17.11
C PHE A 350 7.64 3.09 17.07
N VAL A 351 6.95 2.79 18.18
CA VAL A 351 5.50 3.00 18.31
C VAL A 351 5.15 4.46 18.09
N LEU A 352 5.88 5.38 18.75
CA LEU A 352 5.70 6.82 18.57
C LEU A 352 6.04 7.28 17.15
N PHE A 353 7.10 6.75 16.54
CA PHE A 353 7.50 7.09 15.17
C PHE A 353 6.39 6.73 14.16
N ARG A 354 5.83 5.52 14.28
CA ARG A 354 4.73 5.05 13.42
C ARG A 354 3.47 5.89 13.67
N GLY A 355 3.16 6.19 14.92
CA GLY A 355 2.03 7.06 15.30
C GLY A 355 2.14 8.47 14.70
N ALA A 356 3.32 9.08 14.76
CA ALA A 356 3.61 10.39 14.19
C ALA A 356 3.48 10.41 12.66
N TYR A 357 3.95 9.34 11.98
CA TYR A 357 3.80 9.21 10.52
C TYR A 357 2.32 9.13 10.12
N GLN A 358 1.54 8.27 10.80
CA GLN A 358 0.12 8.08 10.50
C GLN A 358 -0.72 9.33 10.82
N PHE A 359 -0.28 10.18 11.75
CA PHE A 359 -0.88 11.50 11.99
C PHE A 359 -0.60 12.50 10.87
N LEU A 360 0.64 12.55 10.40
CA LEU A 360 1.12 13.51 9.38
C LEU A 360 0.42 13.32 8.03
N VAL A 361 0.11 12.08 7.71
CA VAL A 361 -0.32 11.66 6.39
C VAL A 361 -1.71 12.22 6.00
N PRO A 362 -2.78 12.13 6.82
CA PRO A 362 -4.06 12.79 6.53
C PRO A 362 -4.00 14.32 6.51
N ILE A 363 -3.01 14.93 7.16
CA ILE A 363 -2.80 16.38 7.20
C ILE A 363 -2.14 16.88 5.91
N ALA A 364 -1.26 16.07 5.34
CA ALA A 364 -0.55 16.35 4.10
C ALA A 364 -1.29 15.90 2.82
N THR A 365 -2.53 15.41 2.97
CA THR A 365 -3.44 15.01 1.88
C THR A 365 -4.57 16.03 1.77
#